data_AF-A0A2G5TWN2-F1
#
_entry.id   AF-A0A2G5TWN2-F1
#
_cell.length_a   1.000
_cell.length_b   1.000
_cell.length_c   1.000
_cell.angle_alpha   90.00
_cell.angle_beta   90.00
_cell.angle_gamma   90.00
#
_symmetry.space_group_name_H-M   'P 1'
#
loop_
_entity.id
_entity.type
_entity.pdbx_description
1 polymer ?
#
loop_
_entity_poly.entity_id
_entity_poly.type
_entity_poly.pdbx_seq_one_letter_code
_entity_poly.pdbx_strand_id
1 'polypeptide(L)'
;MAIFRMGTAISVGRQSLEALEDMHNIGYLHRDVKPGNYTIGRAEVNELRKVYVLDFGMARKFAHEDGTIKKPRNVAGFRGTVKYAPVSCHAGRELCRQDDCETWLYMLVSGNFWVSKK
;
A
#
# COMPACT_ATOMS: atom_id res chain seq x y z
N MET A 1 21.38 -8.57 -0.81
CA MET A 1 20.35 -7.52 -0.69
C MET A 1 20.61 -6.51 -1.81
N ALA A 2 19.74 -6.38 -2.80
CA ALA A 2 19.91 -5.38 -3.85
C ALA A 2 19.24 -4.08 -3.39
N ILE A 3 20.02 -3.03 -3.18
CA ILE A 3 19.51 -1.71 -2.82
C ILE A 3 19.24 -0.96 -4.12
N PHE A 4 18.02 -0.42 -4.27
CA PHE A 4 17.71 0.43 -5.41
C PHE A 4 18.58 1.68 -5.41
N ARG A 5 18.99 2.11 -6.61
CA ARG A 5 19.51 3.46 -6.79
C ARG A 5 18.42 4.47 -6.43
N MET A 6 18.81 5.63 -5.94
CA MET A 6 17.88 6.68 -5.49
C MET A 6 16.82 7.01 -6.56
N GLY A 7 17.22 7.17 -7.82
CA GLY A 7 16.27 7.45 -8.91
C GLY A 7 15.22 6.34 -9.11
N THR A 8 15.61 5.06 -8.97
CA THR A 8 14.67 3.94 -9.02
C THR A 8 13.73 3.94 -7.82
N ALA A 9 14.26 4.16 -6.61
CA ALA A 9 13.46 4.20 -5.39
C ALA A 9 12.41 5.32 -5.42
N ILE A 10 12.79 6.52 -5.88
CA ILE A 10 11.85 7.65 -6.03
C ILE A 10 10.79 7.34 -7.08
N SER A 11 11.18 6.80 -8.25
CA SER A 11 10.23 6.50 -9.33
C SER A 11 9.19 5.45 -8.93
N VAL A 12 9.64 4.37 -8.28
CA VAL A 12 8.75 3.30 -7.77
C VAL A 12 7.92 3.82 -6.58
N GLY A 13 8.51 4.59 -5.69
CA GLY A 13 7.83 5.23 -4.56
C GLY A 13 6.66 6.10 -5.01
N ARG A 14 6.88 6.93 -6.04
CA ARG A 14 5.84 7.76 -6.63
C ARG A 14 4.68 6.92 -7.19
N GLN A 15 4.97 5.95 -8.06
CA GLN A 15 3.92 5.12 -8.67
C GLN A 15 3.15 4.28 -7.65
N SER A 16 3.83 3.78 -6.61
CA SER A 16 3.17 3.02 -5.53
C SER A 16 2.25 3.88 -4.67
N LEU A 17 2.59 5.17 -4.47
CA LEU A 17 1.73 6.12 -3.78
C LEU A 17 0.53 6.54 -4.64
N GLU A 18 0.73 6.81 -5.93
CA GLU A 18 -0.33 7.11 -6.90
C GLU A 18 -1.37 5.98 -6.94
N ALA A 19 -0.93 4.71 -6.93
CA ALA A 19 -1.86 3.58 -6.91
C ALA A 19 -2.66 3.47 -5.59
N LEU A 20 -2.10 3.90 -4.46
CA LEU A 20 -2.86 3.99 -3.19
C LEU A 20 -3.86 5.13 -3.23
N GLU A 21 -3.48 6.27 -3.80
CA GLU A 21 -4.38 7.41 -4.02
C GLU A 21 -5.58 7.02 -4.88
N ASP A 22 -5.36 6.30 -5.99
CA ASP A 22 -6.44 5.78 -6.85
C ASP A 22 -7.42 4.90 -6.07
N MET A 23 -6.89 4.00 -5.22
CA MET A 23 -7.71 3.13 -4.37
C MET A 23 -8.49 3.92 -3.31
N HIS A 24 -7.86 4.94 -2.73
CA HIS A 24 -8.49 5.82 -1.74
C HIS A 24 -9.60 6.66 -2.37
N ASN A 25 -9.42 7.12 -3.61
CA ASN A 25 -10.40 7.91 -4.36
C ASN A 25 -11.68 7.12 -4.66
N ILE A 26 -11.60 5.80 -4.81
CA ILE A 26 -12.77 4.92 -4.93
C ILE A 26 -13.33 4.43 -3.57
N GLY A 27 -12.80 4.97 -2.46
CA GLY A 27 -13.33 4.72 -1.11
C GLY A 27 -12.82 3.45 -0.42
N TYR A 28 -11.69 2.89 -0.87
CA TYR A 28 -11.07 1.69 -0.30
C TYR A 28 -9.71 1.97 0.34
N LEU A 29 -9.37 1.20 1.37
CA LEU A 29 -8.03 1.12 1.96
C LEU A 29 -7.39 -0.21 1.54
N HIS A 30 -6.07 -0.22 1.37
CA HIS A 30 -5.33 -1.44 1.06
C HIS A 30 -5.09 -2.30 2.31
N ARG A 31 -4.60 -1.69 3.40
CA ARG A 31 -4.33 -2.29 4.72
C ARG A 31 -3.25 -3.37 4.80
N ASP A 32 -2.63 -3.77 3.69
CA ASP A 32 -1.44 -4.64 3.68
C ASP A 32 -0.39 -4.14 2.67
N VAL A 33 -0.01 -2.87 2.79
CA VAL A 33 1.01 -2.25 1.93
C VAL A 33 2.38 -2.84 2.26
N LYS A 34 3.03 -3.47 1.29
CA LYS A 34 4.35 -4.08 1.44
C LYS A 34 4.98 -4.36 0.07
N PRO A 35 6.32 -4.49 -0.04
CA PRO A 35 6.98 -4.75 -1.31
C PRO A 35 6.41 -5.93 -2.10
N GLY A 36 6.08 -7.03 -1.40
CA GLY A 36 5.54 -8.25 -2.01
C GLY A 36 4.15 -8.12 -2.65
N ASN A 37 3.45 -7.01 -2.38
CA ASN A 37 2.15 -6.67 -2.98
C ASN A 37 2.27 -5.64 -4.11
N TYR A 38 3.50 -5.35 -4.56
CA TYR A 38 3.73 -4.57 -5.77
C TYR A 38 4.46 -5.42 -6.82
N THR A 39 4.11 -5.24 -8.09
CA THR A 39 4.79 -5.84 -9.24
C THR A 39 5.05 -4.82 -10.34
N ILE A 40 5.92 -5.16 -11.30
CA ILE A 40 6.09 -4.37 -12.52
C ILE A 40 5.25 -5.00 -13.63
N GLY A 41 4.82 -4.19 -14.60
CA GLY A 41 4.16 -4.71 -15.79
C GLY A 41 5.05 -5.63 -16.60
N ARG A 42 4.44 -6.34 -17.56
CA ARG A 42 5.15 -7.37 -18.32
C ARG A 42 5.84 -6.81 -19.56
N ALA A 43 6.88 -7.51 -20.03
CA ALA A 43 7.68 -7.08 -21.17
C ALA A 43 6.90 -7.15 -22.49
N GLU A 44 6.04 -8.16 -22.64
CA GLU A 44 5.31 -8.47 -23.87
C GLU A 44 4.32 -7.35 -24.24
N VAL A 45 3.91 -6.55 -23.26
CA VAL A 45 3.00 -5.40 -23.42
C VAL A 45 3.69 -4.05 -23.22
N ASN A 46 5.03 -4.04 -23.13
CA ASN A 46 5.84 -2.83 -22.91
C ASN A 46 5.51 -2.05 -21.63
N GLU A 47 5.27 -2.76 -20.52
CA GLU A 47 4.86 -2.17 -19.23
C GLU A 47 5.88 -2.34 -18.10
N LEU A 48 7.12 -2.74 -18.41
CA LEU A 48 8.19 -2.95 -17.41
C LEU A 48 8.50 -1.73 -16.52
N ARG A 49 8.07 -0.53 -16.94
CA ARG A 49 8.25 0.73 -16.20
C ARG A 49 7.03 1.14 -15.36
N LYS A 50 5.92 0.40 -15.45
CA LYS A 50 4.71 0.61 -14.67
C LYS A 50 4.72 -0.27 -13.42
N VAL A 51 4.34 0.29 -12.28
CA VAL A 51 4.17 -0.42 -11.01
C VAL A 51 2.68 -0.69 -10.78
N TYR A 52 2.35 -1.92 -10.37
CA TYR A 52 0.99 -2.35 -10.09
C TYR A 52 0.86 -2.78 -8.63
N VAL A 53 -0.30 -2.47 -8.03
CA VAL A 53 -0.72 -3.00 -6.73
C VAL A 53 -1.40 -4.36 -6.92
N LEU A 54 -1.09 -5.31 -6.04
CA LEU A 54 -1.63 -6.66 -6.00
C LEU A 54 -2.26 -6.94 -4.64
N ASP A 55 -3.03 -8.04 -4.57
CA ASP A 55 -3.58 -8.60 -3.34
C ASP A 55 -4.46 -7.65 -2.51
N PHE A 56 -5.70 -7.52 -2.98
CA PHE A 56 -6.75 -6.78 -2.29
C PHE A 56 -7.48 -7.63 -1.23
N GLY A 57 -6.94 -8.79 -0.81
CA GLY A 57 -7.60 -9.68 0.15
C GLY A 57 -7.83 -9.04 1.52
N MET A 58 -6.99 -8.06 1.89
CA MET A 58 -7.13 -7.25 3.10
C MET A 58 -7.81 -5.90 2.86
N ALA A 59 -8.19 -5.57 1.62
CA ALA A 59 -8.79 -4.29 1.29
C ALA A 59 -10.10 -4.07 2.06
N ARG A 60 -10.43 -2.80 2.32
CA ARG A 60 -11.70 -2.47 3.00
C ARG A 60 -12.25 -1.12 2.58
N LYS A 61 -13.54 -1.09 2.26
CA LYS A 61 -14.27 0.15 1.97
C LYS A 61 -14.39 1.01 3.24
N PHE A 62 -13.78 2.19 3.24
CA PHE A 62 -13.81 3.16 4.35
C PHE A 62 -14.83 4.28 4.14
N ALA A 63 -15.32 4.47 2.92
CA ALA A 63 -16.35 5.46 2.58
C ALA A 63 -17.66 4.80 2.11
N HIS A 64 -18.77 5.51 2.24
CA HIS A 64 -20.03 5.20 1.59
C HIS A 64 -20.02 5.70 0.13
N GLU A 65 -21.06 5.39 -0.64
CA GLU A 65 -21.15 5.79 -2.05
C GLU A 65 -21.30 7.31 -2.23
N ASP A 66 -21.83 7.98 -1.22
CA ASP A 66 -21.93 9.45 -1.13
C ASP A 66 -20.62 10.12 -0.68
N GLY A 67 -19.54 9.35 -0.49
CA GLY A 67 -18.24 9.84 -0.02
C GLY A 67 -18.13 10.03 1.50
N THR A 68 -19.20 9.79 2.27
CA THR A 68 -19.13 9.91 3.73
C THR A 68 -18.26 8.82 4.34
N ILE A 69 -17.44 9.18 5.34
CA ILE A 69 -16.51 8.24 5.98
C ILE A 69 -17.25 7.37 6.99
N LYS A 70 -17.04 6.06 6.92
CA LYS A 70 -17.60 5.09 7.87
C LYS A 70 -17.05 5.33 9.27
N LYS A 71 -17.91 5.16 10.27
CA LYS A 71 -17.48 5.20 11.67
C LYS A 71 -16.45 4.09 11.96
N PRO A 72 -15.35 4.41 12.66
CA PRO A 72 -14.40 3.41 13.14
C PRO A 72 -15.09 2.32 13.97
N ARG A 73 -14.63 1.07 13.87
CA ARG A 73 -15.01 0.05 14.84
C ARG A 73 -14.35 0.34 16.19
N ASN A 74 -15.01 -0.06 17.28
CA ASN A 74 -14.47 0.05 18.63
C ASN A 74 -13.17 -0.73 18.81
N VAL A 75 -13.05 -1.88 18.13
CA VAL A 75 -11.84 -2.71 18.10
C VAL A 75 -11.63 -3.21 16.68
N ALA A 76 -10.43 -2.98 16.14
CA ALA A 76 -9.98 -3.56 14.89
C ALA A 76 -8.90 -4.60 15.20
N GLY A 77 -9.18 -5.87 14.91
CA GLY A 77 -8.17 -6.92 15.06
C GLY A 77 -6.97 -6.68 14.13
N PHE A 78 -5.77 -6.98 14.64
CA PHE A 78 -4.53 -6.88 13.87
C PHE A 78 -4.60 -7.75 12.62
N ARG A 79 -4.29 -7.16 11.46
CA ARG A 79 -4.14 -7.85 10.18
C ARG A 79 -3.02 -7.18 9.39
N GLY A 80 -2.43 -7.93 8.46
CA GLY A 80 -1.32 -7.46 7.62
C GLY A 80 0.06 -7.85 8.16
N THR A 81 1.09 -7.26 7.58
CA THR A 81 2.48 -7.63 7.82
C THR A 81 3.11 -6.81 8.95
N VAL A 82 3.44 -7.46 10.09
CA VAL A 82 3.97 -6.83 11.32
C VAL A 82 5.10 -5.82 11.06
N LYS A 83 6.06 -6.16 10.19
CA LYS A 83 7.21 -5.30 9.88
C LYS A 83 6.84 -3.90 9.38
N TYR A 84 5.72 -3.78 8.66
CA TYR A 84 5.28 -2.54 8.05
C TYR A 84 4.02 -1.99 8.72
N ALA A 85 3.44 -2.69 9.71
CA ALA A 85 2.17 -2.30 10.30
C ALA A 85 2.27 -0.90 10.94
N PRO A 86 1.27 -0.02 10.70
CA PRO A 86 1.27 1.33 11.22
C PRO A 86 0.99 1.31 12.73
N VAL A 87 1.37 2.37 13.43
CA VAL A 87 1.20 2.51 14.89
C VAL A 87 -0.27 2.31 15.31
N SER A 88 -1.21 2.80 14.49
CA SER A 88 -2.65 2.60 14.73
C SER A 88 -3.05 1.13 14.75
N CYS A 89 -2.43 0.29 13.92
CA CYS A 89 -2.68 -1.16 13.89
C CYS A 89 -2.25 -1.82 15.20
N HIS A 90 -1.06 -1.45 15.69
CA HIS A 90 -0.54 -1.94 16.98
C HIS A 90 -1.40 -1.48 18.17
N ALA A 91 -2.03 -0.31 18.07
CA ALA A 91 -2.96 0.21 19.06
C ALA A 91 -4.39 -0.35 18.93
N GLY A 92 -4.66 -1.28 18.00
CA GLY A 92 -5.99 -1.85 17.76
C GLY A 92 -7.02 -0.86 17.20
N ARG A 93 -6.56 0.29 16.67
CA ARG A 93 -7.41 1.31 16.07
C ARG A 93 -7.84 0.91 14.67
N GLU A 94 -8.99 1.41 14.25
CA GLU A 94 -9.41 1.28 12.85
C GLU A 94 -8.42 1.99 11.94
N LEU A 95 -8.02 1.30 10.86
CA LEU A 95 -7.11 1.88 9.88
C LEU A 95 -7.84 2.86 8.97
N CYS A 96 -7.12 3.90 8.58
CA CYS A 96 -7.55 4.96 7.68
C CYS A 96 -6.52 5.19 6.56
N ARG A 97 -6.76 6.19 5.71
CA ARG A 97 -5.88 6.51 4.57
C ARG A 97 -4.44 6.84 5.00
N GLN A 98 -4.30 7.57 6.11
CA GLN A 98 -2.98 7.92 6.66
C GLN A 98 -2.16 6.68 7.01
N ASP A 99 -2.82 5.61 7.49
CA ASP A 99 -2.15 4.38 7.90
C ASP A 99 -1.57 3.61 6.69
N ASP A 100 -2.23 3.65 5.52
CA ASP A 100 -1.64 3.14 4.26
C ASP A 100 -0.41 3.98 3.85
N CYS A 101 -0.46 5.31 4.00
CA CYS A 101 0.66 6.20 3.70
C CYS A 101 1.86 6.04 4.65
N GLU A 102 1.59 5.83 5.95
CA GLU A 102 2.60 5.53 6.96
C GLU A 102 3.33 4.22 6.63
N THR A 103 2.54 3.18 6.32
CA THR A 103 3.05 1.88 5.88
C THR A 103 3.89 1.99 4.59
N TRP A 104 3.43 2.81 3.63
CA TRP A 104 4.17 3.11 2.41
C TRP A 104 5.52 3.78 2.70
N LEU A 105 5.56 4.73 3.63
CA LEU A 105 6.81 5.38 4.05
C LEU A 105 7.78 4.37 4.68
N TYR A 106 7.29 3.48 5.54
CA TYR A 106 8.10 2.41 6.12
C TYR A 106 8.68 1.49 5.05
N MET A 107 7.88 1.15 4.03
CA MET A 107 8.33 0.40 2.87
C MET A 107 9.45 1.14 2.12
N LEU A 108 9.31 2.45 1.86
CA LEU A 108 10.29 3.31 1.18
C LEU A 108 11.62 3.40 1.94
N VAL A 109 11.57 3.66 3.24
CA VAL A 109 12.76 3.79 4.09
C VAL A 109 13.47 2.44 4.29
N SER A 110 12.72 1.35 4.32
CA SER A 110 13.31 0.02 4.56
C SER A 110 14.31 -0.44 3.49
N GLY A 111 14.40 0.26 2.35
CA GLY A 111 15.29 -0.06 1.24
C GLY A 111 15.00 -1.42 0.57
N ASN A 112 13.94 -2.11 1.01
CA ASN A 112 13.57 -3.47 0.61
C ASN A 112 12.47 -3.45 -0.47
N PHE A 113 12.56 -2.54 -1.44
CA PHE A 113 11.67 -2.58 -2.58
C PHE A 113 12.07 -3.76 -3.48
N TRP A 114 11.47 -4.92 -3.23
CA TRP A 114 11.42 -6.01 -4.18
C TRP A 114 10.07 -5.96 -4.86
N VAL A 115 10.03 -5.24 -5.97
CA VAL A 115 8.90 -5.37 -6.89
C VAL A 115 9.07 -6.72 -7.57
N SER A 116 8.31 -7.71 -7.12
CA SER A 116 8.44 -9.08 -7.62
C SER A 116 7.98 -9.13 -9.06
N LYS A 117 8.77 -9.74 -9.96
CA LYS A 117 8.23 -10.22 -11.25
C LYS A 117 7.43 -11.48 -10.92
N LYS A 118 6.14 -11.33 -10.64
CA LYS A 118 5.24 -12.48 -10.52
C LYS A 118 4.77 -12.89 -11.91
#